data_AF-A0A6G0WVQ5-F1
#
_entry.id   AF-A0A6G0WVQ5-F1
#
_cell.length_a   1.000
_cell.length_b   1.000
_cell.length_c   1.000
_cell.angle_alpha   90.00
_cell.angle_beta   90.00
_cell.angle_gamma   90.00
#
_symmetry.space_group_name_H-M   'P 1'
#
loop_
_entity.id
_entity.type
_entity.pdbx_description
1 polymer ?
#
loop_
_entity_poly.entity_id
_entity_poly.type
_entity_poly.pdbx_seq_one_letter_code
_entity_poly.pdbx_strand_id
1 'polypeptide(L)'
;MKSRAVKIDAVWSLQEMDFGEWKSSMQFKINKKVVDASKSEHEWNAWLVKMKDKTVTLLIYMYGAALGRQQDLDEFHVACIQPLQTDRSGATAEASLRDVITSLQTQWGASFQAEQVVWRMWANHITRNLNRSTWVAAITRHQPPHIAQLFQPVASHLSQHIENPTRSANMALDCVAASMADLQQLRRYLDICESNLTGRKAVTEAFIRDIPPPPAHSVIDPLPNMENVHDTEHQVFEQE
;
A
#
# COMPACT_ATOMS: atom_id res chain seq x y z
N MET A 1 29.28 -5.68 -4.62
CA MET A 1 30.53 -5.77 -3.85
C MET A 1 31.27 -7.03 -4.24
N LYS A 2 32.59 -6.94 -4.39
CA LYS A 2 33.47 -8.07 -4.72
C LYS A 2 34.13 -8.52 -3.41
N SER A 3 34.22 -9.83 -3.20
CA SER A 3 34.72 -10.41 -1.96
C SER A 3 35.95 -11.28 -2.25
N ARG A 4 36.87 -11.40 -1.28
CA ARG A 4 38.05 -12.26 -1.38
C ARG A 4 37.98 -13.42 -0.40
N ALA A 5 38.61 -14.54 -0.78
CA ALA A 5 38.90 -15.64 0.11
C ALA A 5 40.04 -15.27 1.06
N VAL A 6 39.82 -15.48 2.35
CA VAL A 6 40.82 -15.30 3.42
C VAL A 6 40.81 -16.54 4.30
N LYS A 7 41.99 -17.04 4.66
CA LYS A 7 42.14 -18.12 5.66
C LYS A 7 42.53 -17.48 6.99
N ILE A 8 41.65 -17.52 7.98
CA ILE A 8 41.88 -17.02 9.34
C ILE A 8 41.77 -18.22 10.27
N ASP A 9 42.78 -18.46 11.11
CA ASP A 9 42.83 -19.60 12.03
C ASP A 9 42.52 -20.96 11.37
N ALA A 10 43.11 -21.17 10.18
CA ALA A 10 42.89 -22.34 9.31
C ALA A 10 41.47 -22.51 8.74
N VAL A 11 40.55 -21.58 9.00
CA VAL A 11 39.19 -21.58 8.46
C VAL A 11 39.08 -20.60 7.29
N TRP A 12 38.50 -21.08 6.19
CA TRP A 12 38.20 -20.25 5.04
C TRP A 12 36.99 -19.36 5.31
N SER A 13 37.10 -18.08 4.93
CA SER A 13 36.02 -17.11 5.02
C SER A 13 36.03 -16.17 3.80
N LEU A 14 34.90 -15.50 3.59
CA LEU A 14 34.74 -14.46 2.58
C LEU A 14 34.75 -13.09 3.25
N GLN A 15 35.65 -12.24 2.81
CA GLN A 15 35.77 -10.87 3.27
C GLN A 15 35.37 -9.91 2.14
N GLU A 16 34.51 -8.93 2.45
CA GLU A 16 34.25 -7.83 1.52
C GLU A 16 35.51 -7.02 1.28
N MET A 17 35.79 -6.71 0.01
CA MET A 17 36.96 -5.91 -0.35
C MET A 17 36.57 -4.44 -0.49
N ASP A 18 37.37 -3.58 0.10
CA ASP A 18 37.35 -2.15 -0.25
C ASP A 18 37.99 -1.92 -1.63
N PHE A 19 37.66 -0.80 -2.26
CA PHE A 19 38.18 -0.40 -3.57
C PHE A 19 39.71 -0.35 -3.60
N GLY A 20 40.36 0.07 -2.51
CA GLY A 20 41.82 0.08 -2.40
C GLY A 20 42.46 -1.31 -2.52
N GLU A 21 41.75 -2.36 -2.12
CA GLU A 21 42.25 -3.73 -2.17
C GLU A 21 42.01 -4.41 -3.52
N TRP A 22 41.20 -3.81 -4.42
CA TRP A 22 40.86 -4.41 -5.71
C TRP A 22 42.06 -4.67 -6.60
N LYS A 23 43.10 -3.84 -6.49
CA LYS A 23 44.37 -4.02 -7.21
C LYS A 23 44.97 -5.40 -6.96
N SER A 24 44.81 -5.95 -5.76
CA SER A 24 45.30 -7.28 -5.37
C SER A 24 44.50 -8.43 -5.99
N SER A 25 43.31 -8.16 -6.52
CA SER A 25 42.45 -9.15 -7.21
C SER A 25 42.66 -9.19 -8.72
N MET A 26 43.58 -8.38 -9.24
CA MET A 26 43.83 -8.25 -10.68
C MET A 26 45.32 -8.36 -10.97
N GLN A 27 45.68 -9.08 -12.03
CA GLN A 27 47.08 -9.24 -12.42
C GLN A 27 47.23 -9.22 -13.94
N PHE A 28 48.28 -8.56 -14.43
CA PHE A 28 48.65 -8.66 -15.83
C PHE A 28 49.44 -9.94 -16.09
N LYS A 29 49.23 -10.54 -17.26
CA LYS A 29 49.93 -11.74 -17.73
C LYS A 29 50.36 -11.55 -19.18
N ILE A 30 51.61 -11.91 -19.46
CA ILE A 30 52.21 -11.85 -20.79
C ILE A 30 52.98 -13.14 -21.03
N ASN A 31 52.76 -13.79 -22.17
CA ASN A 31 53.47 -15.02 -22.55
C ASN A 31 53.55 -16.04 -21.40
N LYS A 32 52.40 -16.26 -20.74
CA LYS A 32 52.21 -17.11 -19.55
C LYS A 32 52.88 -16.66 -18.24
N LYS A 33 53.64 -15.56 -18.23
CA LYS A 33 54.27 -15.01 -17.02
C LYS A 33 53.41 -13.91 -16.39
N VAL A 34 53.22 -13.97 -15.08
CA VAL A 34 52.53 -12.94 -14.29
C VAL A 34 53.46 -11.73 -14.15
N VAL A 35 52.89 -10.53 -14.29
CA VAL A 35 53.60 -9.27 -14.11
C VAL A 35 53.58 -8.92 -12.63
N ASP A 36 54.74 -8.60 -12.10
CA ASP A 36 54.89 -8.13 -10.73
C ASP A 36 54.15 -6.80 -10.52
N ALA A 37 53.22 -6.80 -9.56
CA ALA A 37 52.37 -5.67 -9.23
C ALA A 37 53.02 -4.65 -8.27
N SER A 38 54.18 -5.01 -7.69
CA SER A 38 54.94 -4.20 -6.71
C SER A 38 55.85 -3.15 -7.33
N LYS A 39 55.87 -3.06 -8.66
CA LYS A 39 56.61 -2.06 -9.42
C LYS A 39 56.32 -0.64 -8.96
N SER A 40 57.38 0.16 -8.88
CA SER A 40 57.30 1.60 -8.75
C SER A 40 56.63 2.25 -9.97
N GLU A 41 56.17 3.48 -9.83
CA GLU A 41 55.55 4.23 -10.93
C GLU A 41 56.48 4.38 -12.14
N HIS A 42 57.77 4.63 -11.91
CA HIS A 42 58.77 4.69 -12.97
C HIS A 42 58.90 3.36 -13.73
N GLU A 43 58.92 2.23 -13.01
CA GLU A 43 58.98 0.91 -13.63
C GLU A 43 57.69 0.56 -14.39
N TRP A 44 56.54 1.02 -13.91
CA TRP A 44 55.27 0.91 -14.63
C TRP A 44 55.29 1.69 -15.93
N ASN A 45 55.78 2.93 -15.92
CA ASN A 45 55.89 3.76 -17.12
C ASN A 45 56.83 3.14 -18.16
N ALA A 46 58.01 2.68 -17.74
CA ALA A 46 58.93 1.97 -18.62
C ALA A 46 58.33 0.68 -19.19
N TRP A 47 57.57 -0.05 -18.36
CA TRP A 47 56.87 -1.26 -18.79
C TRP A 47 55.76 -0.95 -19.82
N LEU A 48 54.96 0.10 -19.61
CA LEU A 48 53.91 0.52 -20.55
C LEU A 48 54.50 0.85 -21.92
N VAL A 49 55.60 1.60 -21.97
CA VAL A 49 56.32 1.91 -23.22
C VAL A 49 56.77 0.62 -23.92
N LYS A 50 57.30 -0.35 -23.17
CA LYS A 50 57.73 -1.66 -23.70
C LYS A 50 56.58 -2.53 -24.22
N MET A 51 55.36 -2.30 -23.75
CA MET A 51 54.16 -3.08 -24.08
C MET A 51 53.23 -2.39 -25.08
N LYS A 52 53.59 -1.20 -25.59
CA LYS A 52 52.75 -0.34 -26.46
C LYS A 52 52.09 -1.06 -27.64
N ASP A 53 52.72 -2.12 -28.18
CA ASP A 53 52.22 -2.89 -29.31
C ASP A 53 52.08 -4.40 -29.00
N LYS A 54 51.97 -4.76 -27.71
CA LYS A 54 51.88 -6.15 -27.26
C LYS A 54 50.54 -6.42 -26.59
N THR A 55 49.97 -7.59 -26.86
CA THR A 55 48.78 -8.05 -26.16
C THR A 55 49.12 -8.45 -24.73
N VAL A 56 48.49 -7.78 -23.76
CA VAL A 56 48.58 -8.10 -22.34
C VAL A 56 47.24 -8.66 -21.88
N THR A 57 47.25 -9.77 -21.14
CA THR A 57 46.04 -10.33 -20.54
C THR A 57 45.84 -9.77 -19.15
N LEU A 58 44.66 -9.24 -18.85
CA LEU A 58 44.24 -8.92 -17.48
C LEU A 58 43.50 -10.12 -16.90
N LEU A 59 44.05 -10.70 -15.83
CA LEU A 59 43.40 -11.72 -15.03
C LEU A 59 42.63 -11.03 -13.91
N ILE A 60 41.35 -11.34 -13.77
CA ILE A 60 40.51 -10.86 -12.68
C ILE A 60 40.11 -12.08 -11.85
N TYR A 61 40.71 -12.22 -10.67
CA TYR A 61 40.40 -13.33 -9.79
C TYR A 61 39.02 -13.12 -9.16
N MET A 62 38.18 -14.16 -9.23
CA MET A 62 36.81 -14.14 -8.71
C MET A 62 36.80 -14.00 -7.17
N TYR A 63 37.69 -14.71 -6.47
CA TYR A 63 37.83 -14.70 -5.01
C TYR A 63 39.20 -14.19 -4.54
N GLY A 64 39.93 -13.45 -5.38
CA GLY A 64 41.29 -12.98 -5.08
C GLY A 64 42.38 -14.02 -5.34
N ALA A 65 43.63 -13.62 -5.14
CA ALA A 65 44.81 -14.42 -5.51
C ALA A 65 45.30 -15.39 -4.42
N ALA A 66 44.65 -15.43 -3.24
CA ALA A 66 45.06 -16.28 -2.11
C ALA A 66 44.85 -17.78 -2.37
N LEU A 67 43.99 -18.13 -3.33
CA LEU A 67 43.66 -19.51 -3.70
C LEU A 67 44.67 -20.04 -4.72
N GLY A 68 45.89 -20.33 -4.25
CA GLY A 68 47.01 -20.70 -5.12
C GLY A 68 47.06 -22.19 -5.52
N ARG A 69 46.44 -23.08 -4.74
CA ARG A 69 46.40 -24.53 -5.00
C ARG A 69 44.98 -24.99 -5.25
N GLN A 70 44.83 -26.06 -6.05
CA GLN A 70 43.52 -26.67 -6.28
C GLN A 70 42.87 -27.15 -4.97
N GLN A 71 43.66 -27.71 -4.05
CA GLN A 71 43.16 -28.11 -2.73
C GLN A 71 42.59 -26.94 -1.93
N ASP A 72 43.26 -25.79 -1.94
CA ASP A 72 42.78 -24.59 -1.23
C ASP A 72 41.47 -24.08 -1.84
N LEU A 73 41.33 -24.16 -3.17
CA LEU A 73 40.09 -23.85 -3.87
C LEU A 73 38.96 -24.80 -3.46
N ASP A 74 39.22 -26.10 -3.42
CA ASP A 74 38.23 -27.11 -3.08
C ASP A 74 37.76 -26.96 -1.61
N GLU A 75 38.69 -26.78 -0.68
CA GLU A 75 38.40 -26.50 0.74
C GLU A 75 37.59 -25.20 0.90
N PHE A 76 37.98 -24.13 0.21
CA PHE A 76 37.25 -22.86 0.21
C PHE A 76 35.84 -23.01 -0.36
N HIS A 77 35.69 -23.74 -1.46
CA HIS A 77 34.40 -23.96 -2.10
C HIS A 77 33.45 -24.70 -1.16
N VAL A 78 33.91 -25.76 -0.50
CA VAL A 78 33.11 -26.51 0.48
C VAL A 78 32.74 -25.63 1.68
N ALA A 79 33.68 -24.84 2.20
CA ALA A 79 33.46 -24.03 3.40
C ALA A 79 32.54 -22.83 3.17
N CYS A 80 32.71 -22.12 2.05
CA CYS A 80 32.14 -20.78 1.86
C CYS A 80 31.13 -20.66 0.72
N ILE A 81 31.23 -21.50 -0.31
CA ILE A 81 30.46 -21.34 -1.53
C ILE A 81 29.33 -22.35 -1.62
N GLN A 82 29.63 -23.64 -1.46
CA GLN A 82 28.64 -24.71 -1.57
C GLN A 82 27.58 -24.62 -0.46
N PRO A 83 26.33 -25.02 -0.75
CA PRO A 83 25.33 -25.19 0.30
C PRO A 83 25.78 -26.28 1.28
N LEU A 84 25.53 -26.11 2.59
CA LEU A 84 25.90 -27.12 3.60
C LEU A 84 25.35 -28.51 3.28
N GLN A 85 24.15 -28.54 2.72
CA GLN A 85 23.45 -29.75 2.37
C GLN A 85 22.86 -29.58 0.98
N THR A 86 23.12 -30.55 0.11
CA THR A 86 22.45 -30.69 -1.17
C THR A 86 21.64 -31.98 -1.18
N ASP A 87 20.54 -32.00 -1.91
CA ASP A 87 19.75 -33.21 -2.11
C ASP A 87 20.43 -34.19 -3.09
N ARG A 88 19.81 -35.34 -3.33
CA ARG A 88 20.34 -36.37 -4.24
C ARG A 88 20.52 -35.87 -5.68
N SER A 89 19.90 -34.75 -6.04
CA SER A 89 19.96 -34.13 -7.37
C SER A 89 20.93 -32.94 -7.41
N GLY A 90 21.61 -32.62 -6.30
CA GLY A 90 22.54 -31.51 -6.20
C GLY A 90 21.89 -30.14 -5.98
N ALA A 91 20.59 -30.07 -5.71
CA ALA A 91 19.91 -28.84 -5.35
C ALA A 91 20.10 -28.53 -3.85
N THR A 92 19.90 -27.27 -3.44
CA THR A 92 19.91 -26.90 -2.02
C THR A 92 18.95 -27.79 -1.24
N ALA A 93 19.44 -28.46 -0.19
CA ALA A 93 18.60 -29.34 0.60
C ALA A 93 17.46 -28.58 1.29
N GLU A 94 16.37 -29.29 1.54
CA GLU A 94 15.18 -28.76 2.18
C GLU A 94 15.46 -28.06 3.53
N ALA A 95 16.41 -28.59 4.32
CA ALA A 95 16.79 -28.00 5.60
C ALA A 95 17.35 -26.57 5.41
N SER A 96 18.31 -26.39 4.52
CA SER A 96 18.88 -25.06 4.22
C SER A 96 17.86 -24.12 3.60
N LEU A 97 16.92 -24.64 2.81
CA LEU A 97 15.84 -23.84 2.24
C LEU A 97 14.88 -23.31 3.34
N ARG A 98 14.56 -24.12 4.36
CA ARG A 98 13.78 -23.70 5.53
C ARG A 98 14.49 -22.63 6.36
N ASP A 99 15.81 -22.72 6.50
CA ASP A 99 16.59 -21.70 7.22
C ASP A 99 16.52 -20.34 6.51
N VAL A 100 16.59 -20.34 5.17
CA VAL A 100 16.44 -19.12 4.35
C VAL A 100 15.01 -18.57 4.47
N ILE A 101 13.98 -19.42 4.45
CA ILE A 101 12.58 -18.98 4.67
C ILE A 101 12.43 -18.32 6.03
N THR A 102 12.95 -18.95 7.09
CA THR A 102 12.88 -18.42 8.46
C THR A 102 13.57 -17.06 8.56
N SER A 103 14.72 -16.91 7.90
CA SER A 103 15.46 -15.65 7.85
C SER A 103 14.70 -14.57 7.07
N LEU A 104 14.08 -14.92 5.94
CA LEU A 104 13.23 -14.01 5.17
C LEU A 104 12.02 -13.54 5.98
N GLN A 105 11.32 -14.45 6.65
CA GLN A 105 10.16 -14.12 7.48
C GLN A 105 10.54 -13.27 8.69
N THR A 106 11.72 -13.50 9.26
CA THR A 106 12.25 -12.65 10.34
C THR A 106 12.53 -11.23 9.85
N GLN A 107 13.15 -11.10 8.66
CA GLN A 107 13.50 -9.80 8.09
C GLN A 107 12.28 -9.02 7.58
N TRP A 108 11.29 -9.70 7.00
CA TRP A 108 10.23 -9.07 6.20
C TRP A 108 8.81 -9.38 6.66
N GLY A 109 8.60 -10.29 7.61
CA GLY A 109 7.28 -10.73 8.05
C GLY A 109 6.45 -9.64 8.73
N ALA A 110 7.08 -8.56 9.20
CA ALA A 110 6.37 -7.38 9.71
C ALA A 110 5.85 -6.47 8.59
N SER A 111 6.44 -6.53 7.38
CA SER A 111 6.07 -5.68 6.24
C SER A 111 5.16 -6.41 5.26
N PHE A 112 5.39 -7.71 5.08
CA PHE A 112 4.69 -8.52 4.08
C PHE A 112 4.03 -9.75 4.71
N GLN A 113 2.81 -10.02 4.27
CA GLN A 113 2.07 -11.24 4.53
C GLN A 113 1.91 -12.02 3.22
N ALA A 114 2.18 -13.32 3.26
CA ALA A 114 1.97 -14.22 2.14
C ALA A 114 1.88 -15.68 2.62
N GLU A 115 1.33 -16.54 1.78
CA GLU A 115 1.33 -17.98 2.01
C GLU A 115 2.74 -18.56 2.07
N GLN A 116 2.92 -19.67 2.78
CA GLN A 116 4.22 -20.32 2.94
C GLN A 116 4.86 -20.70 1.59
N VAL A 117 4.05 -21.05 0.58
CA VAL A 117 4.54 -21.36 -0.78
C VAL A 117 5.22 -20.16 -1.44
N VAL A 118 4.74 -18.94 -1.19
CA VAL A 118 5.30 -17.71 -1.78
C VAL A 118 6.66 -17.38 -1.13
N TRP A 119 6.76 -17.51 0.20
CA TRP A 119 8.05 -17.43 0.90
C TRP A 119 9.05 -18.47 0.36
N ARG A 120 8.55 -19.67 0.06
CA ARG A 120 9.32 -20.74 -0.56
C ARG A 120 9.83 -20.37 -1.96
N MET A 121 9.02 -19.70 -2.77
CA MET A 121 9.44 -19.21 -4.10
C MET A 121 10.59 -18.19 -3.98
N TRP A 122 10.51 -17.28 -3.01
CA TRP A 122 11.58 -16.33 -2.74
C TRP A 122 12.87 -17.04 -2.26
N ALA A 123 12.76 -17.95 -1.29
CA ALA A 123 13.91 -18.71 -0.81
C ALA A 123 14.57 -19.53 -1.93
N ASN A 124 13.77 -20.16 -2.81
CA ASN A 124 14.28 -20.84 -4.01
C ASN A 124 15.02 -19.87 -4.93
N HIS A 125 14.48 -18.67 -5.16
CA HIS A 125 15.14 -17.65 -5.97
C HIS A 125 16.53 -17.28 -5.42
N ILE A 126 16.66 -17.12 -4.10
CA ILE A 126 17.93 -16.82 -3.43
C ILE A 126 18.92 -17.99 -3.54
N THR A 127 18.44 -19.21 -3.29
CA THR A 127 19.29 -20.40 -3.20
C THR A 127 19.64 -21.01 -4.56
N ARG A 128 19.02 -20.54 -5.65
CA ARG A 128 19.18 -21.08 -7.02
C ARG A 128 20.62 -21.09 -7.54
N ASN A 129 21.43 -20.11 -7.18
CA ASN A 129 22.82 -20.02 -7.64
C ASN A 129 23.79 -20.93 -6.84
N LEU A 130 23.28 -21.64 -5.82
CA LEU A 130 24.03 -22.49 -4.89
C LEU A 130 25.19 -21.81 -4.17
N ASN A 131 25.33 -20.48 -4.29
CA ASN A 131 26.41 -19.73 -3.68
C ASN A 131 25.94 -19.16 -2.33
N ARG A 132 26.18 -19.93 -1.28
CA ARG A 132 25.74 -19.62 0.09
C ARG A 132 26.19 -18.25 0.58
N SER A 133 27.38 -17.80 0.17
CA SER A 133 27.91 -16.49 0.56
C SER A 133 27.04 -15.31 0.13
N THR A 134 26.19 -15.51 -0.89
CA THR A 134 25.30 -14.46 -1.40
C THR A 134 23.97 -14.39 -0.67
N TRP A 135 23.61 -15.41 0.11
CA TRP A 135 22.24 -15.55 0.63
C TRP A 135 21.89 -14.47 1.66
N VAL A 136 22.79 -14.16 2.59
CA VAL A 136 22.56 -13.12 3.62
C VAL A 136 22.30 -11.76 2.96
N ALA A 137 23.14 -11.36 2.00
CA ALA A 137 22.96 -10.12 1.26
C ALA A 137 21.74 -10.15 0.32
N ALA A 138 21.25 -11.33 -0.08
CA ALA A 138 20.04 -11.46 -0.88
C ALA A 138 18.77 -11.42 -0.02
N ILE A 139 18.82 -11.89 1.22
CA ILE A 139 17.72 -11.83 2.20
C ILE A 139 17.40 -10.38 2.56
N THR A 140 18.40 -9.50 2.64
CA THR A 140 18.20 -8.07 2.95
C THR A 140 17.66 -7.27 1.77
N ARG A 141 17.65 -7.83 0.56
CA ARG A 141 17.06 -7.18 -0.62
C ARG A 141 15.55 -7.40 -0.65
N HIS A 142 14.84 -6.55 -1.37
CA HIS A 142 13.40 -6.67 -1.56
C HIS A 142 13.04 -7.93 -2.39
N GLN A 143 11.79 -8.38 -2.30
CA GLN A 143 11.32 -9.55 -3.04
C GLN A 143 11.51 -9.42 -4.56
N PRO A 144 11.79 -10.53 -5.27
CA PRO A 144 11.90 -10.55 -6.73
C PRO A 144 10.62 -10.00 -7.40
N PRO A 145 10.75 -9.21 -8.49
CA PRO A 145 9.59 -8.55 -9.12
C PRO A 145 8.47 -9.52 -9.54
N HIS A 146 8.83 -10.70 -10.06
CA HIS A 146 7.88 -11.69 -10.54
C HIS A 146 7.02 -12.35 -9.45
N ILE A 147 7.39 -12.24 -8.17
CA ILE A 147 6.57 -12.73 -7.05
C ILE A 147 6.02 -11.60 -6.18
N ALA A 148 6.34 -10.33 -6.48
CA ALA A 148 5.97 -9.20 -5.64
C ALA A 148 4.46 -9.05 -5.45
N GLN A 149 3.68 -9.34 -6.50
CA GLN A 149 2.21 -9.30 -6.48
C GLN A 149 1.56 -10.38 -5.60
N LEU A 150 2.32 -11.38 -5.16
CA LEU A 150 1.83 -12.46 -4.29
C LEU A 150 2.00 -12.12 -2.81
N PHE A 151 2.67 -11.02 -2.49
CA PHE A 151 2.78 -10.49 -1.13
C PHE A 151 1.77 -9.38 -0.92
N GLN A 152 1.09 -9.44 0.21
CA GLN A 152 0.22 -8.37 0.69
C GLN A 152 0.99 -7.56 1.74
N PRO A 153 0.89 -6.23 1.74
CA PRO A 153 1.38 -5.43 2.86
C PRO A 153 0.63 -5.84 4.12
N VAL A 154 1.35 -6.03 5.23
CA VAL A 154 0.67 -6.18 6.53
C VAL A 154 -0.06 -4.87 6.80
N ALA A 155 -1.39 -4.91 6.86
CA ALA A 155 -2.19 -3.72 7.13
C ALA A 155 -1.74 -3.12 8.47
N SER A 156 -1.17 -1.91 8.40
CA SER A 156 -0.89 -1.17 9.63
C SER A 156 -2.21 -0.90 10.35
N HIS A 157 -2.20 -0.85 11.69
CA HIS A 157 -3.36 -0.40 12.48
C HIS A 157 -3.96 0.93 11.98
N LEU A 158 -3.12 1.78 11.36
CA LEU A 158 -3.50 3.03 10.71
C LEU A 158 -4.45 2.84 9.53
N SER A 159 -4.26 1.80 8.71
CA SER A 159 -5.13 1.49 7.57
C SER A 159 -6.51 1.01 8.04
N GLN A 160 -6.56 0.13 9.04
CA GLN A 160 -7.82 -0.30 9.66
C GLN A 160 -8.57 0.86 10.34
N HIS A 161 -7.83 1.79 10.98
CA HIS A 161 -8.41 2.97 11.61
C HIS A 161 -9.00 3.95 10.59
N ILE A 162 -8.59 3.93 9.31
CA ILE A 162 -9.19 4.78 8.27
C ILE A 162 -10.41 4.09 7.64
N GLU A 163 -10.38 2.77 7.43
CA GLU A 163 -11.51 2.04 6.84
C GLU A 163 -12.78 2.06 7.72
N ASN A 164 -12.61 1.97 9.05
CA ASN A 164 -13.73 1.98 9.99
C ASN A 164 -14.56 3.29 9.98
N PRO A 165 -13.96 4.50 10.11
CA PRO A 165 -14.71 5.75 10.04
C PRO A 165 -15.26 6.01 8.63
N THR A 166 -14.58 5.62 7.55
CA THR A 166 -15.15 5.72 6.20
C THR A 166 -16.40 4.87 6.05
N ARG A 167 -16.37 3.63 6.56
CA ARG A 167 -17.56 2.75 6.57
C ARG A 167 -18.68 3.33 7.43
N SER A 168 -18.36 3.82 8.63
CA SER A 168 -19.34 4.45 9.53
C SER A 168 -19.95 5.72 8.92
N ALA A 169 -19.15 6.53 8.24
CA ALA A 169 -19.61 7.75 7.58
C ALA A 169 -20.54 7.43 6.41
N ASN A 170 -20.22 6.42 5.61
CA ASN A 170 -21.10 5.96 4.52
C ASN A 170 -22.43 5.42 5.06
N MET A 171 -22.41 4.60 6.11
CA MET A 171 -23.65 4.12 6.74
C MET A 171 -24.50 5.26 7.31
N ALA A 172 -23.88 6.25 7.96
CA ALA A 172 -24.58 7.42 8.45
C ALA A 172 -25.20 8.24 7.30
N LEU A 173 -24.48 8.40 6.18
CA LEU A 173 -24.99 9.06 4.98
C LEU A 173 -26.19 8.31 4.39
N ASP A 174 -26.14 6.99 4.30
CA ASP A 174 -27.24 6.16 3.81
C ASP A 174 -28.49 6.29 4.71
N CYS A 175 -28.32 6.29 6.03
CA CYS A 175 -29.40 6.54 6.99
C CYS A 175 -30.04 7.92 6.80
N VAL A 176 -29.22 8.95 6.58
CA VAL A 176 -29.71 10.32 6.31
C VAL A 176 -30.45 10.36 4.98
N ALA A 177 -29.92 9.74 3.92
CA ALA A 177 -30.57 9.69 2.61
C ALA A 177 -31.93 8.97 2.67
N ALA A 178 -32.01 7.85 3.39
CA ALA A 178 -33.27 7.13 3.62
C ALA A 178 -34.27 8.01 4.39
N SER A 179 -33.84 8.66 5.48
CA SER A 179 -34.69 9.56 6.27
C SER A 179 -35.19 10.75 5.44
N MET A 180 -34.36 11.28 4.54
CA MET A 180 -34.76 12.33 3.61
C MET A 180 -35.83 11.85 2.62
N ALA A 181 -35.71 10.62 2.12
CA ALA A 181 -36.71 10.02 1.24
C ALA A 181 -38.05 9.83 1.96
N ASP A 182 -38.03 9.35 3.20
CA ASP A 182 -39.23 9.18 4.03
C ASP A 182 -39.93 10.53 4.30
N LEU A 183 -39.17 11.58 4.62
CA LEU A 183 -39.72 12.93 4.80
C LEU A 183 -40.35 13.47 3.52
N GLN A 184 -39.74 13.22 2.36
CA GLN A 184 -40.34 13.60 1.07
C GLN A 184 -41.65 12.86 0.81
N GLN A 185 -41.73 11.59 1.16
CA GLN A 185 -42.97 10.81 1.04
C GLN A 185 -44.06 11.34 1.96
N LEU A 186 -43.73 11.65 3.22
CA LEU A 186 -44.68 12.22 4.17
C LEU A 186 -45.24 13.56 3.66
N ARG A 187 -44.37 14.40 3.09
CA ARG A 187 -44.79 15.69 2.52
C ARG A 187 -45.81 15.51 1.40
N ARG A 188 -45.60 14.55 0.49
CA ARG A 188 -46.57 14.24 -0.57
C ARG A 188 -47.94 13.81 -0.01
N TYR A 189 -47.97 13.04 1.08
CA TYR A 189 -49.23 12.68 1.74
C TYR A 189 -49.96 13.88 2.32
N LEU A 190 -49.23 14.82 2.93
CA LEU A 190 -49.82 16.05 3.45
C LEU A 190 -50.38 16.92 2.32
N ASP A 191 -49.66 17.05 1.21
CA ASP A 191 -50.14 17.81 0.03
C ASP A 191 -51.44 17.21 -0.53
N ILE A 192 -51.55 15.87 -0.59
CA ILE A 192 -52.78 15.17 -1.00
C ILE A 192 -53.93 15.45 -0.02
N CYS A 193 -53.65 15.40 1.28
CA CYS A 193 -54.64 15.66 2.33
C CYS A 193 -55.17 17.11 2.24
N GLU A 194 -54.26 18.08 2.08
CA GLU A 194 -54.58 19.49 1.91
C GLU A 194 -55.45 19.73 0.68
N SER A 195 -55.10 19.11 -0.45
CA SER A 195 -55.89 19.18 -1.68
C SER A 195 -57.30 18.61 -1.49
N ASN A 196 -57.43 17.48 -0.81
CA ASN A 196 -58.73 16.85 -0.53
C ASN A 196 -59.61 17.75 0.36
N LEU A 197 -59.04 18.29 1.44
CA LEU A 197 -59.76 19.20 2.34
C LEU A 197 -60.19 20.48 1.64
N THR A 198 -59.33 21.03 0.79
CA THR A 198 -59.64 22.21 -0.04
C THR A 198 -60.81 21.93 -0.98
N GLY A 199 -60.81 20.77 -1.65
CA GLY A 199 -61.92 20.34 -2.49
C GLY A 199 -63.23 20.17 -1.71
N ARG A 200 -63.18 19.51 -0.56
CA ARG A 200 -64.36 19.34 0.32
C ARG A 200 -64.91 20.67 0.82
N LYS A 201 -64.04 21.61 1.19
CA LYS A 201 -64.42 22.97 1.59
C LYS A 201 -65.17 23.66 0.45
N ALA A 202 -64.62 23.65 -0.76
CA ALA A 202 -65.25 24.30 -1.92
C ALA A 202 -66.64 23.74 -2.23
N VAL A 203 -66.83 22.42 -2.10
CA VAL A 203 -68.13 21.76 -2.25
C VAL A 203 -69.12 22.24 -1.18
N THR A 204 -68.72 22.26 0.10
CA THR A 204 -69.59 22.76 1.19
C THR A 204 -69.96 24.23 0.99
N GLU A 205 -69.02 25.07 0.58
CA GLU A 205 -69.28 26.49 0.30
C GLU A 205 -70.25 26.67 -0.88
N ALA A 206 -70.18 25.81 -1.90
CA ALA A 206 -71.15 25.81 -3.00
C ALA A 206 -72.55 25.43 -2.51
N PHE A 207 -72.67 24.36 -1.71
CA PHE A 207 -73.94 23.98 -1.10
C PHE A 207 -74.56 25.12 -0.29
N ILE A 208 -73.76 25.87 0.49
CA ILE A 208 -74.24 27.02 1.26
C ILE A 208 -74.79 28.13 0.35
N ARG A 209 -74.13 28.41 -0.79
CA ARG A 209 -74.58 29.42 -1.74
C ARG A 209 -75.89 29.05 -2.45
N ASP A 210 -76.13 27.76 -2.65
CA ASP A 210 -77.31 27.25 -3.36
C ASP A 210 -78.56 27.13 -2.46
N ILE A 211 -78.45 27.42 -1.16
CA ILE A 211 -79.61 27.48 -0.26
C ILE A 211 -80.43 28.73 -0.61
N PRO A 212 -81.69 28.59 -1.06
CA PRO A 212 -82.52 29.74 -1.40
C PRO A 212 -82.77 30.58 -0.14
N PRO A 213 -82.80 31.93 -0.26
CA PRO A 213 -83.15 32.77 0.87
C PRO A 213 -84.56 32.41 1.36
N PRO A 214 -84.82 32.54 2.66
CA PRO A 214 -86.13 32.24 3.22
C PRO A 214 -87.22 33.05 2.50
N PRO A 215 -88.42 32.47 2.29
CA PRO A 215 -89.55 33.20 1.72
C PRO A 215 -89.80 34.51 2.48
N ALA A 216 -90.15 35.58 1.77
CA ALA A 216 -90.36 36.91 2.37
C ALA A 216 -91.38 36.91 3.52
N HIS A 217 -92.38 36.02 3.50
CA HIS A 217 -93.40 35.91 4.56
C HIS A 217 -92.89 35.26 5.86
N SER A 218 -91.76 34.57 5.81
CA SER A 218 -91.09 33.94 6.96
C SER A 218 -89.96 34.79 7.52
N VAL A 219 -89.61 35.90 6.85
CA VAL A 219 -88.69 36.91 7.36
C VAL A 219 -89.53 37.90 8.17
N ILE A 220 -89.45 37.83 9.50
CA ILE A 220 -90.08 38.80 10.39
C ILE A 220 -89.38 40.15 10.14
N ASP A 221 -90.15 41.19 9.82
CA ASP A 221 -89.62 42.55 9.72
C ASP A 221 -88.96 42.92 11.05
N PRO A 222 -87.65 43.24 11.08
CA PRO A 222 -86.98 43.60 12.32
C PRO A 222 -87.38 45.00 12.82
N LEU A 223 -87.94 45.87 11.96
CA LEU A 223 -88.30 47.25 12.32
C LEU A 223 -89.20 47.40 13.57
N PRO A 224 -90.20 46.55 13.84
CA PRO A 224 -91.02 46.63 15.05
C PRO A 224 -90.27 46.27 16.33
N ASN A 225 -89.18 45.49 16.24
CA ASN A 225 -88.39 45.01 17.38
C ASN A 225 -87.02 45.71 17.48
N MET A 226 -86.72 46.67 16.59
CA MET A 226 -85.52 47.48 16.70
C MET A 226 -85.72 48.49 17.85
N GLU A 227 -85.00 48.26 18.95
CA GLU A 227 -84.87 49.24 20.01
C GLU A 227 -84.15 50.47 19.44
N ASN A 228 -84.79 51.63 19.54
CA ASN A 228 -84.27 52.87 18.98
C ASN A 228 -83.08 53.31 19.85
N VAL A 229 -81.86 53.04 19.39
CA VAL A 229 -80.64 53.43 20.09
C VAL A 229 -80.52 54.95 20.02
N HIS A 230 -80.34 55.60 21.16
CA HIS A 230 -80.14 57.04 21.21
C HIS A 230 -78.95 57.46 20.34
N ASP A 231 -79.20 58.43 19.46
CA ASP A 231 -78.17 59.07 18.64
C ASP A 231 -77.20 59.81 19.57
N THR A 232 -76.09 59.16 19.89
CA THR A 232 -74.99 59.72 20.67
C THR A 232 -74.06 60.61 19.84
N GLU A 233 -74.24 60.68 18.52
CA GLU A 233 -73.36 61.42 17.61
C GLU A 233 -73.85 62.86 17.39
N HIS A 234 -75.14 63.13 17.64
CA HIS A 234 -75.76 64.44 17.51
C HIS A 234 -76.32 65.02 18.84
N GLN A 235 -75.65 64.79 19.97
CA GLN A 235 -75.92 65.56 21.18
C GLN A 235 -75.44 67.01 21.00
N VAL A 236 -76.41 67.90 20.74
CA VAL A 236 -76.21 69.34 20.74
C VAL A 236 -75.80 69.77 22.15
N PHE A 237 -74.60 70.33 22.26
CA PHE A 237 -74.16 71.05 23.46
C PHE A 237 -74.99 72.33 23.59
N GLU A 238 -76.03 72.32 24.43
CA GLU A 238 -76.68 73.54 24.92
C GLU A 238 -76.41 73.69 26.43
N GLN A 239 -75.33 74.44 26.68
CA GLN A 239 -75.06 75.44 27.72
C GLN A 239 -75.88 75.42 29.03
N GLU A 240 -75.15 75.36 30.15
CA GLU A 240 -75.08 76.47 31.12
C GLU A 240 -73.62 76.84 31.40
#